data_AF-A0A968PXU5-F1
#
_entry.id   AF-A0A968PXU5-F1
#
_cell.length_a   1.000
_cell.length_b   1.000
_cell.length_c   1.000
_cell.angle_alpha   90.00
_cell.angle_beta   90.00
_cell.angle_gamma   90.00
#
_symmetry.space_group_name_H-M   'P 1'
#
loop_
_entity.id
_entity.type
_entity.pdbx_description
1 polymer ?
#
loop_
_entity_poly.entity_id
_entity_poly.type
_entity_poly.pdbx_seq_one_letter_code
_entity_poly.pdbx_strand_id
1 'polypeptide(L)'
;MQIVDASSSVGRRKTVERLMRSLQVSCERAGIQTNTLFSYVPNVVNLSDAQRIAISATQLYKQTTEFYEQHSLPLSSFVLMPSIGLQAIEKLSANLEPALHDLRVQHLTAKDPRTIGFLSTQFHFSTQFLLGQLTPVEQILLSPYFRFLEEQVCIPWKRICDAAAEHSVESPYLELVRQMLPQSKDIAKTVFRGMVQLNPNHQVGVED
;
A
#
# COMPACT_ATOMS: atom_id res chain seq x y z
N MET A 1 13.34 -8.99 23.23
CA MET A 1 14.08 -9.56 22.08
C MET A 1 14.99 -8.47 21.53
N GLN A 2 16.29 -8.71 21.40
CA GLN A 2 17.20 -7.68 20.85
C GLN A 2 17.04 -7.61 19.32
N ILE A 3 17.31 -6.44 18.71
CA ILE A 3 17.20 -6.23 17.25
C ILE A 3 18.06 -7.23 16.48
N VAL A 4 19.25 -7.53 16.99
CA VAL A 4 20.19 -8.50 16.37
C VAL A 4 19.55 -9.88 16.27
N ASP A 5 18.96 -10.38 17.37
CA ASP A 5 18.29 -11.68 17.39
C ASP A 5 17.11 -11.74 16.42
N ALA A 6 16.29 -10.69 16.38
CA ALA A 6 15.13 -10.60 15.50
C ALA A 6 15.49 -10.48 14.03
N SER A 7 16.59 -9.77 13.74
CA SER A 7 17.11 -9.62 12.39
C SER A 7 17.86 -10.86 11.90
N SER A 8 18.19 -11.82 12.77
CA SER A 8 18.82 -13.09 12.36
C SER A 8 17.89 -13.93 11.46
N SER A 9 18.45 -14.83 10.66
CA SER A 9 17.63 -15.73 9.81
C SER A 9 16.63 -16.56 10.63
N VAL A 10 17.03 -17.04 11.80
CA VAL A 10 16.17 -17.78 12.73
C VAL A 10 15.10 -16.86 13.34
N GLY A 11 15.46 -15.63 13.70
CA GLY A 11 14.53 -14.62 14.20
C GLY A 11 13.46 -14.28 13.17
N ARG A 12 13.86 -13.96 11.94
CA ARG A 12 12.94 -13.65 10.84
C ARG A 12 11.99 -14.81 10.55
N ARG A 13 12.49 -16.05 10.49
CA ARG A 13 11.63 -17.23 10.29
C ARG A 13 10.57 -17.37 11.38
N LYS A 14 10.93 -17.18 12.65
CA LYS A 14 9.97 -17.21 13.76
C LYS A 14 8.91 -16.11 13.61
N THR A 15 9.32 -14.90 13.19
CA THR A 15 8.39 -13.80 12.89
C THR A 15 7.41 -14.20 11.79
N VAL A 16 7.92 -14.73 10.68
CA VAL A 16 7.14 -15.19 9.53
C VAL A 16 6.17 -16.30 9.92
N GLU A 17 6.63 -17.34 10.61
CA GLU A 17 5.79 -18.45 11.08
C GLU A 17 4.62 -17.95 11.93
N ARG A 18 4.85 -16.97 12.81
CA ARG A 18 3.77 -16.40 13.63
C ARG A 18 2.76 -15.65 12.76
N LEU A 19 3.23 -14.84 11.80
CA LEU A 19 2.34 -14.09 10.91
C LEU A 19 1.49 -15.02 10.05
N MET A 20 2.09 -16.05 9.46
CA MET A 20 1.41 -16.99 8.57
C MET A 20 0.23 -17.69 9.24
N ARG A 21 0.30 -17.95 10.55
CA ARG A 21 -0.82 -18.54 11.32
C ARG A 21 -2.06 -17.64 11.41
N SER A 22 -1.88 -16.33 11.28
CA SER A 22 -2.93 -15.32 11.46
C SER A 22 -3.28 -14.58 10.19
N LEU A 23 -2.56 -14.86 9.09
CA LEU A 23 -2.53 -14.00 7.92
C LEU A 23 -3.91 -13.85 7.27
N GLN A 24 -4.52 -14.99 6.95
CA GLN A 24 -5.85 -15.04 6.34
C GLN A 24 -6.89 -14.35 7.23
N VAL A 25 -6.93 -14.71 8.52
CA VAL A 25 -7.89 -14.12 9.48
C VAL A 25 -7.71 -12.60 9.60
N SER A 26 -6.47 -12.11 9.56
CA SER A 26 -6.17 -10.68 9.62
C SER A 26 -6.68 -9.96 8.37
N CYS A 27 -6.47 -10.51 7.17
CA CYS A 27 -6.95 -9.93 5.92
C CYS A 27 -8.49 -10.02 5.78
N GLU A 28 -9.11 -11.10 6.24
CA GLU A 28 -10.58 -11.23 6.27
C GLU A 28 -11.20 -10.21 7.25
N ARG A 29 -10.61 -10.07 8.44
CA ARG A 29 -11.02 -9.06 9.41
C ARG A 29 -10.87 -7.64 8.85
N ALA A 30 -9.78 -7.36 8.13
CA ALA A 30 -9.61 -6.11 7.41
C ALA A 30 -10.73 -5.91 6.37
N GLY A 31 -11.13 -6.98 5.67
CA GLY A 31 -12.28 -7.02 4.76
C GLY A 31 -13.56 -6.52 5.40
N ILE A 32 -13.86 -7.07 6.56
CA ILE A 32 -15.06 -6.72 7.33
C ILE A 32 -14.98 -5.27 7.80
N GLN A 33 -13.85 -4.86 8.39
CA GLN A 33 -13.66 -3.49 8.88
C GLN A 33 -13.80 -2.45 7.76
N THR A 34 -13.23 -2.73 6.58
CA THR A 34 -13.36 -1.89 5.39
C THR A 34 -14.81 -1.82 4.93
N ASN A 35 -15.50 -2.96 4.81
CA ASN A 35 -16.92 -2.98 4.45
C ASN A 35 -17.79 -2.17 5.42
N THR A 36 -17.53 -2.28 6.72
CA THR A 36 -18.22 -1.46 7.73
C THR A 36 -17.96 0.02 7.51
N LEU A 37 -16.70 0.42 7.27
CA LEU A 37 -16.37 1.81 7.01
C LEU A 37 -17.07 2.33 5.75
N PHE A 38 -17.13 1.56 4.68
CA PHE A 38 -17.75 1.97 3.41
C PHE A 38 -19.26 1.73 3.33
N SER A 39 -19.90 1.23 4.39
CA SER A 39 -21.32 0.86 4.40
C SER A 39 -22.28 2.02 4.10
N TYR A 40 -21.84 3.27 4.32
CA TYR A 40 -22.60 4.48 3.98
C TYR A 40 -22.62 4.77 2.46
N VAL A 41 -21.75 4.14 1.67
CA VAL A 41 -21.69 4.29 0.22
C VAL A 41 -22.19 3.00 -0.44
N PRO A 42 -23.38 3.00 -1.06
CA PRO A 42 -23.90 1.80 -1.68
C PRO A 42 -23.04 1.38 -2.88
N ASN A 43 -22.84 0.06 -3.01
CA ASN A 43 -22.27 -0.60 -4.19
C ASN A 43 -20.83 -0.21 -4.58
N VAL A 44 -19.99 0.21 -3.63
CA VAL A 44 -18.55 0.42 -3.92
C VAL A 44 -17.87 -0.91 -4.25
N VAL A 45 -18.07 -1.92 -3.41
CA VAL A 45 -17.60 -3.30 -3.59
C VAL A 45 -18.70 -4.23 -3.07
N ASN A 46 -19.04 -5.29 -3.80
CA ASN A 46 -19.98 -6.30 -3.31
C ASN A 46 -19.27 -7.33 -2.41
N LEU A 47 -20.03 -8.20 -1.74
CA LEU A 47 -19.44 -9.17 -0.81
C LEU A 47 -18.42 -10.11 -1.47
N SER A 48 -18.69 -10.59 -2.69
CA SER A 48 -17.79 -11.52 -3.38
C SER A 48 -16.51 -10.82 -3.85
N ASP A 49 -16.60 -9.56 -4.26
CA ASP A 49 -15.44 -8.73 -4.58
C ASP A 49 -14.60 -8.43 -3.34
N ALA A 50 -15.24 -8.13 -2.20
CA ALA A 50 -14.53 -7.91 -0.94
C ALA A 50 -13.78 -9.18 -0.46
N GLN A 51 -14.40 -10.36 -0.62
CA GLN A 51 -13.74 -11.64 -0.33
C GLN A 51 -12.56 -11.89 -1.27
N ARG A 52 -12.73 -11.67 -2.58
CA ARG A 52 -11.63 -11.80 -3.57
C ARG A 52 -10.48 -10.86 -3.24
N ILE A 53 -10.77 -9.61 -2.89
CA ILE A 53 -9.78 -8.63 -2.45
C ILE A 53 -9.03 -9.13 -1.20
N ALA A 54 -9.72 -9.70 -0.20
CA ALA A 54 -9.08 -10.24 1.00
C ALA A 54 -8.16 -11.44 0.69
N ILE A 55 -8.55 -12.32 -0.24
CA ILE A 55 -7.73 -13.44 -0.72
C ILE A 55 -6.48 -12.91 -1.42
N SER A 56 -6.63 -11.95 -2.33
CA SER A 56 -5.51 -11.33 -3.05
C SER A 56 -4.56 -10.59 -2.09
N ALA A 57 -5.10 -9.88 -1.10
CA ALA A 57 -4.30 -9.26 -0.04
C ALA A 57 -3.50 -10.31 0.74
N THR A 58 -4.15 -11.40 1.16
CA THR A 58 -3.49 -12.53 1.86
C THR A 58 -2.29 -13.05 1.05
N GLN A 59 -2.47 -13.25 -0.26
CA GLN A 59 -1.40 -13.74 -1.14
C GLN A 59 -0.24 -12.73 -1.26
N LEU A 60 -0.54 -11.43 -1.39
CA LEU A 60 0.48 -10.38 -1.49
C LEU A 60 1.28 -10.21 -0.19
N TYR A 61 0.63 -10.24 0.97
CA TYR A 61 1.33 -10.22 2.26
C TYR A 61 2.14 -11.49 2.47
N LYS A 62 1.66 -12.65 2.01
CA LYS A 62 2.41 -13.90 2.06
C LYS A 62 3.73 -13.76 1.30
N GLN A 63 3.68 -13.35 0.03
CA GLN A 63 4.87 -13.13 -0.81
C GLN A 63 5.83 -12.10 -0.19
N THR A 64 5.29 -11.00 0.32
CA THR A 64 6.07 -9.95 0.98
C THR A 64 6.80 -10.47 2.22
N THR A 65 6.13 -11.30 3.01
CA THR A 65 6.69 -11.88 4.24
C THR A 65 7.72 -12.97 3.93
N GLU A 66 7.49 -13.80 2.91
CA GLU A 66 8.46 -14.78 2.41
C GLU A 66 9.73 -14.08 1.87
N PHE A 67 9.56 -12.97 1.16
CA PHE A 67 10.69 -12.15 0.71
C PHE A 67 11.50 -11.59 1.89
N TYR A 68 10.83 -11.09 2.93
CA TYR A 68 11.46 -10.63 4.17
C TYR A 68 12.26 -11.75 4.87
N GLU A 69 11.75 -12.98 4.91
CA GLU A 69 12.47 -14.11 5.50
C GLU A 69 13.82 -14.32 4.80
N GLN A 70 13.78 -14.35 3.46
CA GLN A 70 14.92 -14.64 2.59
C GLN A 70 15.92 -13.48 2.51
N HIS A 71 15.44 -12.24 2.52
CA HIS A 71 16.24 -11.05 2.28
C HIS A 71 16.28 -10.17 3.52
N SER A 72 17.41 -10.22 4.23
CA SER A 72 17.70 -9.25 5.27
C SER A 72 17.97 -7.90 4.61
N LEU A 73 17.12 -6.90 4.83
CA LEU A 73 17.47 -5.51 4.55
C LEU A 73 17.94 -4.86 5.84
N PRO A 74 19.26 -4.62 6.02
CA PRO A 74 19.71 -3.76 7.10
C PRO A 74 19.10 -2.37 6.87
N LEU A 75 18.42 -1.81 7.88
CA LEU A 75 17.94 -0.42 7.86
C LEU A 75 19.09 0.57 7.53
N SER A 76 20.33 0.21 7.88
CA SER A 76 21.53 0.97 7.55
C SER A 76 21.93 0.94 6.08
N SER A 77 21.49 -0.06 5.30
CA SER A 77 21.82 -0.16 3.87
C SER A 77 21.19 0.96 3.05
N PHE A 78 20.03 1.49 3.44
CA PHE A 78 19.42 2.64 2.75
C PHE A 78 20.20 3.95 2.95
N VAL A 79 20.92 4.09 4.07
CA VAL A 79 21.68 5.30 4.40
C VAL A 79 23.13 5.20 3.92
N LEU A 80 23.76 4.02 4.08
CA LEU A 80 25.19 3.83 3.78
C LEU A 80 25.44 3.33 2.35
N MET A 81 24.51 2.58 1.76
CA MET A 81 24.64 2.02 0.40
C MET A 81 23.32 2.07 -0.38
N PRO A 82 22.89 3.27 -0.83
CA PRO A 82 21.61 3.49 -1.50
C PRO A 82 21.36 2.54 -2.68
N SER A 83 22.41 2.18 -3.43
CA SER A 83 22.36 1.27 -4.58
C SER A 83 21.92 -0.15 -4.20
N ILE A 84 22.33 -0.66 -3.04
CA ILE A 84 21.95 -2.00 -2.56
C ILE A 84 20.50 -2.00 -2.09
N GLY A 85 20.09 -0.94 -1.37
CA GLY A 85 18.70 -0.74 -0.98
C GLY A 85 17.77 -0.68 -2.19
N LEU A 86 18.19 0.03 -3.24
CA LEU A 86 17.44 0.15 -4.49
C LEU A 86 17.27 -1.21 -5.20
N GLN A 87 18.35 -2.00 -5.32
CA GLN A 87 18.28 -3.32 -5.96
C GLN A 87 17.33 -4.28 -5.21
N ALA A 88 17.31 -4.22 -3.88
CA ALA A 88 16.38 -5.03 -3.11
C ALA A 88 14.92 -4.61 -3.28
N ILE A 89 14.66 -3.30 -3.34
CA ILE A 89 13.33 -2.76 -3.67
C ILE A 89 12.91 -3.21 -5.06
N GLU A 90 13.80 -3.15 -6.05
CA GLU A 90 13.51 -3.62 -7.41
C GLU A 90 13.15 -5.11 -7.44
N LYS A 91 13.89 -5.95 -6.70
CA LYS A 91 13.58 -7.38 -6.58
C LYS A 91 12.23 -7.64 -5.92
N LEU A 92 11.94 -6.94 -4.82
CA LEU A 92 10.64 -7.03 -4.15
C LEU A 92 9.52 -6.58 -5.08
N SER A 93 9.69 -5.44 -5.76
CA SER A 93 8.75 -4.91 -6.73
C SER A 93 8.49 -5.90 -7.87
N ALA A 94 9.55 -6.45 -8.47
CA ALA A 94 9.43 -7.42 -9.55
C ALA A 94 8.75 -8.71 -9.10
N ASN A 95 8.98 -9.14 -7.85
CA ASN A 95 8.33 -10.31 -7.27
C ASN A 95 6.81 -10.09 -7.05
N LEU A 96 6.42 -8.89 -6.61
CA LEU A 96 5.02 -8.55 -6.34
C LEU A 96 4.24 -8.13 -7.59
N GLU A 97 4.91 -7.64 -8.64
CA GLU A 97 4.24 -7.05 -9.81
C GLU A 97 3.20 -7.96 -10.47
N PRO A 98 3.41 -9.29 -10.66
CA PRO A 98 2.38 -10.14 -11.24
C PRO A 98 1.08 -10.16 -10.40
N ALA A 99 1.20 -10.36 -9.09
CA ALA A 99 0.03 -10.41 -8.20
C ALA A 99 -0.63 -9.03 -8.04
N LEU A 100 0.16 -7.95 -8.02
CA LEU A 100 -0.36 -6.59 -8.05
C LEU A 100 -1.08 -6.30 -9.37
N HIS A 101 -0.52 -6.75 -10.50
CA HIS A 101 -1.16 -6.59 -11.81
C HIS A 101 -2.52 -7.29 -11.84
N ASP A 102 -2.60 -8.54 -11.39
CA ASP A 102 -3.85 -9.30 -11.33
C ASP A 102 -4.90 -8.63 -10.44
N LEU A 103 -4.49 -8.18 -9.24
CA LEU A 103 -5.35 -7.43 -8.33
C LEU A 103 -5.91 -6.17 -9.02
N ARG A 104 -5.07 -5.45 -9.76
CA ARG A 104 -5.47 -4.22 -10.47
C ARG A 104 -6.39 -4.53 -11.65
N VAL A 105 -6.11 -5.55 -12.46
CA VAL A 105 -6.99 -5.94 -13.57
C VAL A 105 -8.37 -6.32 -13.04
N GLN A 106 -8.41 -7.04 -11.91
CA GLN A 106 -9.67 -7.47 -11.29
C GLN A 106 -10.46 -6.31 -10.65
N HIS A 107 -9.79 -5.33 -10.05
CA HIS A 107 -10.47 -4.35 -9.17
C HIS A 107 -10.23 -2.88 -9.50
N LEU A 108 -9.15 -2.51 -10.20
CA LEU A 108 -8.91 -1.12 -10.65
C LEU A 108 -9.46 -0.84 -12.05
N THR A 109 -9.72 -1.88 -12.84
CA THR A 109 -10.55 -1.78 -14.05
C THR A 109 -12.05 -1.74 -13.72
N ALA A 110 -12.42 -1.76 -12.43
CA ALA A 110 -13.79 -1.67 -11.99
C ALA A 110 -14.42 -0.33 -12.42
N LYS A 111 -15.72 -0.37 -12.72
CA LYS A 111 -16.48 0.79 -13.18
C LYS A 111 -16.54 1.93 -12.16
N ASP A 112 -16.25 1.64 -10.89
CA ASP A 112 -16.32 2.60 -9.78
C ASP A 112 -14.91 2.98 -9.28
N PRO A 113 -14.47 4.24 -9.45
CA PRO A 113 -13.17 4.71 -8.99
C PRO A 113 -13.02 4.64 -7.46
N ARG A 114 -14.12 4.58 -6.70
CA ARG A 114 -14.09 4.47 -5.23
C ARG A 114 -13.59 3.10 -4.76
N THR A 115 -13.55 2.10 -5.64
CA THR A 115 -12.92 0.80 -5.38
C THR A 115 -11.45 0.94 -4.97
N ILE A 116 -10.74 1.96 -5.47
CA ILE A 116 -9.37 2.28 -5.05
C ILE A 116 -9.32 2.58 -3.55
N GLY A 117 -10.27 3.38 -3.05
CA GLY A 117 -10.36 3.74 -1.63
C GLY A 117 -10.69 2.54 -0.75
N PHE A 118 -11.55 1.63 -1.23
CA PHE A 118 -11.80 0.37 -0.55
C PHE A 118 -10.53 -0.48 -0.47
N LEU A 119 -9.83 -0.63 -1.60
CA LEU A 119 -8.62 -1.42 -1.70
C LEU A 119 -7.50 -0.88 -0.81
N SER A 120 -7.25 0.44 -0.83
CA SER A 120 -6.24 1.06 0.02
C SER A 120 -6.56 0.85 1.51
N THR A 121 -7.81 1.04 1.90
CA THR A 121 -8.28 0.85 3.29
C THR A 121 -8.15 -0.61 3.73
N GLN A 122 -8.44 -1.56 2.84
CA GLN A 122 -8.27 -2.98 3.10
C GLN A 122 -6.82 -3.33 3.45
N PHE A 123 -5.87 -2.85 2.63
CA PHE A 123 -4.45 -3.09 2.87
C PHE A 123 -3.98 -2.34 4.12
N HIS A 124 -4.46 -1.12 4.34
CA HIS A 124 -4.17 -0.38 5.57
C HIS A 124 -4.54 -1.18 6.84
N PHE A 125 -5.79 -1.66 6.94
CA PHE A 125 -6.22 -2.46 8.09
C PHE A 125 -5.49 -3.81 8.16
N SER A 126 -5.19 -4.43 7.02
CA SER A 126 -4.40 -5.67 6.99
C SER A 126 -3.00 -5.45 7.58
N THR A 127 -2.30 -4.40 7.14
CA THR A 127 -1.00 -3.98 7.70
C THR A 127 -1.12 -3.75 9.21
N GLN A 128 -2.14 -3.01 9.65
CA GLN A 128 -2.35 -2.69 11.06
C GLN A 128 -2.56 -3.96 11.90
N PHE A 129 -3.42 -4.88 11.47
CA PHE A 129 -3.71 -6.11 12.20
C PHE A 129 -2.54 -7.09 12.22
N LEU A 130 -1.76 -7.17 11.14
CA LEU A 130 -0.57 -8.03 11.10
C LEU A 130 0.54 -7.48 11.98
N LEU A 131 0.85 -6.18 11.89
CA LEU A 131 1.87 -5.56 12.72
C LEU A 131 1.49 -5.56 14.21
N GLY A 132 0.21 -5.42 14.53
CA GLY A 132 -0.29 -5.46 15.92
C GLY A 132 -0.02 -6.77 16.66
N GLN A 133 0.32 -7.85 15.94
CA GLN A 133 0.65 -9.15 16.52
C GLN A 133 2.16 -9.35 16.77
N LEU A 134 2.98 -8.38 16.37
CA LEU A 134 4.43 -8.44 16.43
C LEU A 134 4.96 -7.64 17.62
N THR A 135 6.13 -8.02 18.11
CA THR A 135 6.88 -7.19 19.06
C THR A 135 7.35 -5.89 18.38
N PRO A 136 7.60 -4.82 19.13
CA PRO A 136 8.04 -3.55 18.56
C PRO A 136 9.29 -3.67 17.65
N VAL A 137 10.21 -4.56 18.01
CA VAL A 137 11.42 -4.82 17.22
C VAL A 137 11.08 -5.44 15.86
N GLU A 138 10.19 -6.43 15.85
CA GLU A 138 9.75 -7.07 14.60
C GLU A 138 8.94 -6.11 13.74
N GLN A 139 8.13 -5.24 14.35
CA GLN A 139 7.43 -4.16 13.64
C GLN A 139 8.40 -3.21 12.95
N ILE A 140 9.49 -2.80 13.63
CA ILE A 140 10.53 -1.96 13.04
C ILE A 140 11.15 -2.64 11.81
N LEU A 141 11.42 -3.94 11.90
CA LEU A 141 12.05 -4.70 10.81
C LEU A 141 11.11 -4.98 9.63
N LEU A 142 9.82 -5.20 9.88
CA LEU A 142 8.87 -5.65 8.86
C LEU A 142 8.01 -4.52 8.28
N SER A 143 7.76 -3.45 9.04
CA SER A 143 6.93 -2.33 8.58
C SER A 143 7.37 -1.70 7.25
N PRO A 144 8.67 -1.59 6.90
CA PRO A 144 9.05 -1.05 5.59
C PRO A 144 8.54 -1.90 4.43
N TYR A 145 8.50 -3.22 4.58
CA TYR A 145 8.02 -4.14 3.54
C TYR A 145 6.50 -4.05 3.38
N PHE A 146 5.76 -3.99 4.49
CA PHE A 146 4.29 -3.88 4.45
C PHE A 146 3.82 -2.51 3.95
N ARG A 147 4.50 -1.43 4.34
CA ARG A 147 4.23 -0.10 3.79
C ARG A 147 4.55 -0.02 2.30
N PHE A 148 5.66 -0.63 1.86
CA PHE A 148 5.97 -0.72 0.44
C PHE A 148 4.84 -1.43 -0.33
N LEU A 149 4.32 -2.54 0.18
CA LEU A 149 3.18 -3.23 -0.43
C LEU A 149 1.92 -2.33 -0.50
N GLU A 150 1.55 -1.69 0.62
CA GLU A 150 0.40 -0.78 0.70
C GLU A 150 0.52 0.38 -0.32
N GLU A 151 1.72 0.96 -0.43
CA GLU A 151 2.04 1.97 -1.43
C GLU A 151 1.89 1.40 -2.84
N GLN A 152 2.45 0.23 -3.16
CA GLN A 152 2.35 -0.34 -4.52
C GLN A 152 0.92 -0.66 -4.95
N VAL A 153 0.02 -0.93 -4.00
CA VAL A 153 -1.41 -1.14 -4.27
C VAL A 153 -2.09 0.16 -4.68
N CYS A 154 -1.78 1.27 -4.01
CA CYS A 154 -2.43 2.56 -4.22
C CYS A 154 -1.77 3.38 -5.34
N ILE A 155 -0.44 3.38 -5.35
CA ILE A 155 0.44 4.18 -6.19
C ILE A 155 1.51 3.23 -6.74
N PRO A 156 1.41 2.77 -8.00
CA PRO A 156 2.35 1.83 -8.57
C PRO A 156 3.69 2.51 -8.87
N TRP A 157 4.48 2.81 -7.82
CA TRP A 157 5.66 3.68 -7.90
C TRP A 157 6.66 3.23 -8.96
N LYS A 158 6.93 1.93 -9.05
CA LYS A 158 7.80 1.36 -10.09
C LYS A 158 7.35 1.75 -11.50
N ARG A 159 6.05 1.61 -11.79
CA ARG A 159 5.47 1.97 -13.08
C ARG A 159 5.51 3.47 -13.33
N ILE A 160 5.33 4.28 -12.28
CA ILE A 160 5.46 5.74 -12.37
C ILE A 160 6.91 6.10 -12.69
N CYS A 161 7.89 5.49 -12.02
CA CYS A 161 9.30 5.70 -12.30
C CYS A 161 9.67 5.27 -13.73
N ASP A 162 9.19 4.11 -14.17
CA ASP A 162 9.46 3.59 -15.51
C ASP A 162 8.88 4.52 -16.59
N ALA A 163 7.63 4.98 -16.43
CA ALA A 163 7.02 5.95 -17.32
C ALA A 163 7.72 7.32 -17.28
N ALA A 164 8.13 7.79 -16.09
CA ALA A 164 8.86 9.04 -15.95
C ALA A 164 10.25 8.99 -16.61
N ALA A 165 10.91 7.82 -16.61
CA ALA A 165 12.20 7.62 -17.25
C ALA A 165 12.15 7.72 -18.79
N GLU A 166 10.96 7.59 -19.39
CA GLU A 166 10.75 7.81 -20.83
C GLU A 166 10.80 9.30 -21.22
N HIS A 167 10.78 10.21 -20.23
CA HIS A 167 10.80 11.65 -20.45
C HIS A 167 12.17 12.26 -20.12
N SER A 168 12.63 13.20 -20.96
CA SER A 168 13.83 13.98 -20.65
C SER A 168 13.59 14.94 -19.47
N VAL A 169 14.67 15.32 -18.79
CA VAL A 169 14.65 16.29 -17.67
C VAL A 169 14.14 17.67 -18.12
N GLU A 170 14.24 17.95 -19.42
CA GLU A 170 13.80 19.17 -20.09
C GLU A 170 12.41 19.01 -20.74
N SER A 171 11.69 17.91 -20.48
CA SER A 171 10.40 17.70 -21.12
C SER A 171 9.38 18.77 -20.69
N PRO A 172 8.54 19.26 -21.61
CA PRO A 172 7.52 20.24 -21.28
C PRO A 172 6.49 19.69 -20.28
N TYR A 173 6.29 18.37 -20.24
CA TYR A 173 5.44 17.70 -19.25
C TYR A 173 6.01 17.81 -17.83
N LEU A 174 7.32 17.61 -17.66
CA LEU A 174 7.97 17.74 -16.37
C LEU A 174 7.98 19.19 -15.90
N GLU A 175 8.17 20.14 -16.82
CA GLU A 175 8.08 21.56 -16.51
C GLU A 175 6.67 21.97 -16.05
N LEU A 176 5.63 21.46 -16.71
CA LEU A 176 4.25 21.66 -16.28
C LEU A 176 4.00 21.10 -14.87
N VAL A 177 4.46 19.89 -14.57
CA VAL A 177 4.33 19.28 -13.24
C VAL A 177 5.06 20.12 -12.18
N ARG A 178 6.27 20.62 -12.47
CA ARG A 178 7.03 21.51 -11.57
C ARG A 178 6.28 22.80 -11.26
N GLN A 179 5.56 23.36 -12.23
CA GLN A 179 4.76 24.57 -12.04
C GLN A 179 3.47 24.28 -11.25
N MET A 180 2.83 23.14 -11.48
CA MET A 180 1.57 22.76 -10.82
C MET A 180 1.76 22.31 -9.36
N LEU A 181 2.86 21.61 -9.05
CA LEU A 181 3.10 21.04 -7.71
C LEU A 181 3.01 22.08 -6.58
N PRO A 182 3.68 23.25 -6.67
CA PRO A 182 3.55 24.31 -5.67
C PRO A 182 2.11 24.84 -5.51
N GLN A 183 1.31 24.78 -6.57
CA GLN A 183 -0.08 25.28 -6.61
C GLN A 183 -1.12 24.23 -6.23
N SER A 184 -0.72 22.97 -6.05
CA SER A 184 -1.62 21.82 -5.84
C SER A 184 -2.64 22.03 -4.72
N LYS A 185 -2.23 22.64 -3.60
CA LYS A 185 -3.10 22.95 -2.46
C LYS A 185 -4.21 23.94 -2.83
N ASP A 186 -3.89 24.99 -3.59
CA ASP A 186 -4.86 26.01 -3.96
C ASP A 186 -5.81 25.50 -5.05
N ILE A 187 -5.30 24.68 -5.97
CA ILE A 187 -6.13 23.93 -6.92
C ILE A 187 -7.13 23.05 -6.17
N ALA A 188 -6.68 22.24 -5.21
CA ALA A 188 -7.53 21.34 -4.43
C ALA A 188 -8.62 22.11 -3.66
N LYS A 189 -8.26 23.21 -2.98
CA LYS A 189 -9.22 24.07 -2.27
C LYS A 189 -10.28 24.65 -3.21
N THR A 190 -9.85 25.11 -4.39
CA THR A 190 -10.75 25.71 -5.38
C THR A 190 -11.75 24.68 -5.90
N VAL A 191 -11.27 23.48 -6.25
CA VAL A 191 -12.11 22.37 -6.69
C VAL A 191 -13.09 21.96 -5.59
N PHE A 192 -12.63 21.82 -4.34
CA PHE A 192 -13.49 21.46 -3.21
C PHE A 192 -14.59 22.51 -2.99
N ARG A 193 -14.25 23.80 -2.97
CA ARG A 193 -15.24 24.88 -2.86
C ARG A 193 -16.25 24.84 -3.99
N GLY A 194 -15.80 24.61 -5.22
CA GLY A 194 -16.68 24.45 -6.38
C GLY A 194 -17.66 23.28 -6.20
N MET A 195 -17.18 22.13 -5.71
CA MET A 195 -18.02 20.97 -5.43
C MET A 195 -19.07 21.24 -4.34
N VAL A 196 -18.70 21.94 -3.27
CA VAL A 196 -19.62 22.34 -2.19
C VAL A 196 -20.70 23.28 -2.71
N GLN A 197 -20.33 24.25 -3.57
CA GLN A 197 -21.30 25.17 -4.19
C GLN A 197 -22.29 24.45 -5.10
N LEU A 198 -21.82 23.44 -5.84
CA LEU A 198 -22.65 22.64 -6.75
C LEU A 198 -23.55 21.64 -6.00
N ASN A 199 -23.17 21.24 -4.78
CA ASN A 199 -23.88 20.25 -3.97
C ASN A 199 -24.12 20.75 -2.54
N PRO A 200 -24.96 21.78 -2.34
CA PRO A 200 -25.13 22.45 -1.05
C PRO A 200 -25.69 21.54 0.07
N ASN A 201 -26.32 20.43 -0.31
CA ASN A 201 -26.88 19.44 0.63
C ASN A 201 -25.88 18.35 1.04
N HIS A 202 -24.67 18.33 0.47
CA HIS A 202 -23.62 17.36 0.78
C HIS A 202 -22.59 17.98 1.72
N GLN A 203 -22.94 18.12 3.00
CA GLN A 203 -22.02 18.59 4.03
C GLN A 203 -21.16 17.42 4.52
N VAL A 204 -19.90 17.38 4.09
CA VAL A 204 -18.87 16.57 4.74
C VAL A 204 -18.30 17.43 5.87
N GLY A 205 -18.41 16.95 7.11
CA GLY A 205 -17.92 17.66 8.30
C GLY A 205 -16.47 18.10 8.13
N VAL A 206 -16.25 19.40 8.22
CA VAL A 206 -14.92 20.00 8.30
C VAL A 206 -14.67 20.18 9.80
N GLU A 207 -13.86 19.31 10.39
CA GLU A 207 -13.25 19.60 11.69
C GLU A 207 -12.02 20.50 11.46
N ASP A 208 -11.94 21.55 12.28
CA ASP A 208 -10.92 22.61 12.27
C ASP A 208 -9.50 22.12 12.60
#